data_AF-A0AAW3DBB0-F1
#
_entry.id   AF-A0AAW3DBB0-F1
#
_cell.length_a   1.000
_cell.length_b   1.000
_cell.length_c   1.000
_cell.angle_alpha   90.00
_cell.angle_beta   90.00
_cell.angle_gamma   90.00
#
_symmetry.space_group_name_H-M   'P 1'
#
loop_
_entity.id
_entity.type
_entity.pdbx_description
1 polymer ?
#
loop_
_entity_poly.entity_id
_entity_poly.type
_entity_poly.pdbx_seq_one_letter_code
_entity_poly.pdbx_strand_id
1 'polypeptide(L)'
;MQTNDLLAQLKDIYLPARVSQWWPLAYGWWLLLGLIVLTFIIFLIILHFRKKRNSYKDSIVNDFRRTIEETQQNKPKEALQNISVYLKRVALQKFPNQEIKTLHGEQWLEFLDSKMKKQNFKNTKANMLANSYRAIELDRQTLNEILTVAEQWLRRVL
;
A
#
# COMPACT_ATOMS: atom_id res chain seq x y z
N MET A 1 13.11 -72.56 -60.42
CA MET A 1 14.15 -71.80 -59.70
C MET A 1 14.21 -70.36 -60.24
N GLN A 2 13.27 -69.49 -59.88
CA GLN A 2 13.28 -68.05 -60.28
C GLN A 2 12.81 -67.11 -59.15
N THR A 3 12.52 -67.63 -57.96
CA THR A 3 11.96 -66.86 -56.84
C THR A 3 13.01 -66.13 -56.00
N ASN A 4 14.31 -66.46 -56.16
CA ASN A 4 15.38 -65.92 -55.31
C ASN A 4 15.86 -64.52 -55.73
N ASP A 5 15.62 -64.11 -56.97
CA ASP A 5 16.12 -62.83 -57.50
C ASP A 5 15.22 -61.64 -57.11
N LEU A 6 13.92 -61.91 -56.89
CA LEU A 6 12.94 -60.91 -56.43
C LEU A 6 13.16 -60.50 -54.97
N LEU A 7 13.69 -61.41 -54.13
CA LEU A 7 14.00 -61.10 -52.73
C LEU A 7 15.29 -60.27 -52.60
N ALA A 8 16.23 -60.41 -53.54
CA ALA A 8 17.48 -59.65 -53.57
C ALA A 8 17.29 -58.17 -53.98
N GLN A 9 16.18 -57.84 -54.64
CA GLN A 9 15.82 -56.45 -55.00
C GLN A 9 15.08 -55.71 -53.88
N LEU A 10 14.78 -56.35 -52.76
CA LEU A 10 14.12 -55.71 -51.63
C LEU A 10 15.13 -54.78 -50.93
N LYS A 11 15.07 -53.48 -51.23
CA LYS A 11 15.84 -52.46 -50.53
C LYS A 11 15.45 -52.43 -49.05
N ASP A 12 16.46 -52.45 -48.20
CA ASP A 12 16.31 -52.38 -46.75
C ASP A 12 15.51 -51.13 -46.33
N ILE A 13 14.62 -51.28 -45.35
CA ILE A 13 13.71 -50.19 -44.95
C ILE A 13 14.53 -49.19 -44.12
N TYR A 14 14.96 -48.09 -44.75
CA TYR A 14 15.56 -46.97 -44.06
C TYR A 14 14.50 -46.29 -43.17
N LEU A 15 14.51 -46.58 -41.87
CA LEU A 15 13.79 -45.73 -40.93
C LEU A 15 14.46 -44.35 -40.95
N PRO A 16 13.74 -43.26 -41.18
CA PRO A 16 14.33 -41.93 -41.03
C PRO A 16 14.86 -41.84 -39.60
N ALA A 17 16.12 -41.41 -39.45
CA ALA A 17 16.67 -41.09 -38.14
C ALA A 17 15.63 -40.22 -37.42
N ARG A 18 15.23 -40.60 -36.18
CA ARG A 18 14.21 -39.89 -35.42
C ARG A 18 14.57 -38.42 -35.48
N VAL A 19 13.78 -37.64 -36.23
CA VAL A 19 13.91 -36.19 -36.24
C VAL A 19 13.77 -35.81 -34.78
N SER A 20 14.87 -35.31 -34.19
CA SER A 20 14.91 -34.87 -32.80
C SER A 20 13.67 -34.01 -32.58
N GLN A 21 12.70 -34.57 -31.86
CA GLN A 21 11.34 -34.05 -31.70
C GLN A 21 11.32 -32.70 -30.95
N TRP A 22 12.51 -32.18 -30.62
CA TRP A 22 12.80 -31.05 -29.75
C TRP A 22 13.55 -29.92 -30.49
N TRP A 23 13.65 -29.92 -31.83
CA TRP A 23 14.31 -28.81 -32.56
C TRP A 23 13.55 -28.38 -33.84
N PRO A 24 13.44 -27.07 -34.14
CA PRO A 24 13.72 -25.92 -33.28
C PRO A 24 12.49 -25.64 -32.43
N LEU A 25 12.66 -25.19 -31.19
CA LEU A 25 11.57 -24.49 -30.49
C LEU A 25 11.03 -23.43 -31.45
N ALA A 26 9.84 -23.65 -32.01
CA ALA A 26 9.24 -22.75 -32.98
C ALA A 26 9.33 -21.32 -32.44
N TYR A 27 9.61 -20.33 -33.29
CA TYR A 27 9.85 -18.93 -32.89
C TYR A 27 8.79 -18.38 -31.90
N GLY A 28 7.58 -18.95 -31.87
CA GLY A 28 6.54 -18.69 -30.87
C GLY A 28 6.95 -18.91 -29.40
N TRP A 29 7.87 -19.82 -29.08
CA TRP A 29 8.36 -19.99 -27.70
C TRP A 29 9.24 -18.83 -27.24
N TRP A 30 10.03 -18.26 -28.15
CA TRP A 30 10.80 -17.06 -27.86
C TRP A 30 9.89 -15.85 -27.63
N LEU A 31 8.79 -15.74 -28.39
CA LEU A 31 7.75 -14.73 -28.15
C LEU A 31 7.07 -14.93 -26.78
N LEU A 32 6.75 -16.18 -26.43
CA LEU A 32 6.13 -16.52 -25.15
C LEU A 32 7.08 -16.24 -23.98
N LEU A 33 8.35 -16.60 -24.10
CA LEU A 33 9.38 -16.30 -23.10
C LEU A 33 9.60 -14.79 -22.97
N GLY A 34 9.65 -14.06 -24.08
CA GLY A 34 9.71 -12.59 -24.08
C GLY A 34 8.51 -11.96 -23.37
N LEU A 35 7.30 -12.48 -23.60
CA LEU A 35 6.08 -12.02 -22.94
C LEU A 35 6.13 -12.30 -21.42
N ILE A 36 6.59 -13.48 -21.01
CA ILE A 36 6.75 -13.82 -19.58
C ILE A 36 7.74 -12.87 -18.92
N VAL A 37 8.90 -12.65 -19.53
CA VAL A 37 9.91 -11.72 -19.00
C VAL A 37 9.36 -10.30 -18.91
N LEU A 38 8.66 -9.83 -19.93
CA LEU A 38 8.07 -8.49 -19.94
C LEU A 38 7.02 -8.32 -18.85
N THR A 39 6.10 -9.27 -18.71
CA THR A 39 5.08 -9.24 -17.65
C THR A 39 5.69 -9.32 -16.25
N PHE A 40 6.74 -10.12 -16.08
CA PHE A 40 7.48 -10.21 -14.82
C PHE A 40 8.17 -8.89 -14.47
N ILE A 41 8.85 -8.24 -15.43
CA ILE A 41 9.47 -6.93 -15.23
C ILE A 41 8.42 -5.88 -14.85
N ILE A 42 7.30 -5.81 -15.58
CA ILE A 42 6.20 -4.88 -15.27
C ILE A 42 5.66 -5.15 -13.86
N PHE A 43 5.47 -6.41 -13.48
CA PHE A 43 5.02 -6.80 -12.15
C PHE A 43 5.99 -6.34 -11.04
N LEU A 44 7.29 -6.53 -11.23
CA LEU A 44 8.32 -6.07 -10.30
C LEU A 44 8.33 -4.54 -10.17
N ILE A 45 8.21 -3.81 -11.29
CA ILE A 45 8.13 -2.35 -11.30
C ILE A 45 6.91 -1.89 -10.48
N ILE A 46 5.73 -2.46 -10.74
CA ILE A 46 4.50 -2.13 -10.00
C ILE A 46 4.68 -2.39 -8.50
N LEU A 47 5.26 -3.53 -8.11
CA LEU A 47 5.55 -3.86 -6.71
C LEU A 47 6.49 -2.84 -6.07
N HIS A 48 7.56 -2.45 -6.77
CA HIS A 48 8.53 -1.49 -6.26
C HIS A 48 7.89 -0.11 -6.00
N PHE A 49 7.11 0.39 -6.96
CA PHE A 49 6.41 1.66 -6.82
C PHE A 49 5.32 1.62 -5.74
N ARG A 50 4.59 0.50 -5.59
CA ARG A 50 3.63 0.31 -4.49
C ARG A 50 4.31 0.31 -3.14
N LYS A 51 5.46 -0.38 -3.00
CA LYS A 51 6.22 -0.43 -1.75
C LYS A 51 6.76 0.95 -1.36
N LYS A 52 7.30 1.71 -2.32
CA LYS A 52 7.83 3.07 -2.07
C LYS A 52 6.73 4.03 -1.62
N ARG A 53 5.53 3.96 -2.22
CA ARG A 53 4.40 4.80 -1.82
C ARG A 53 3.88 4.46 -0.42
N ASN A 54 3.85 3.19 -0.04
CA ASN A 54 3.50 2.80 1.33
C ASN A 54 4.57 3.25 2.34
N SER A 55 5.85 3.08 2.01
CA SER A 55 6.96 3.47 2.89
C SER A 55 6.95 4.96 3.25
N TYR A 56 6.55 5.84 2.34
CA TYR A 56 6.43 7.27 2.62
C TYR A 56 5.27 7.61 3.57
N LYS A 57 4.14 6.91 3.42
CA LYS A 57 3.01 7.07 4.35
C LYS A 57 3.39 6.55 5.74
N ASP A 58 4.06 5.40 5.79
CA ASP A 58 4.53 4.79 7.02
C ASP A 58 5.54 5.70 7.74
N SER A 59 6.44 6.37 7.01
CA SER A 59 7.40 7.29 7.63
C SER A 59 6.70 8.49 8.28
N ILE A 60 5.69 9.09 7.62
CA ILE A 60 4.94 10.21 8.20
C ILE A 60 4.17 9.78 9.45
N VAL A 61 3.52 8.62 9.39
CA VAL A 61 2.75 8.10 10.53
C VAL A 61 3.66 7.76 11.71
N ASN A 62 4.83 7.17 11.46
CA ASN A 62 5.81 6.87 12.49
C ASN A 62 6.38 8.14 13.13
N ASP A 63 6.67 9.16 12.31
CA ASP A 63 7.16 10.46 12.79
C ASP A 63 6.11 11.20 13.64
N PHE A 64 4.85 11.17 13.20
CA PHE A 64 3.72 11.65 14.00
C PHE A 64 3.66 10.95 15.35
N ARG A 65 3.66 9.61 15.35
CA ARG A 65 3.58 8.81 16.58
C ARG A 65 4.70 9.14 17.55
N ARG A 66 5.94 9.16 17.05
CA ARG A 66 7.12 9.51 17.84
C ARG A 66 7.01 10.89 18.46
N THR A 67 6.58 11.88 17.68
CA THR A 67 6.37 13.27 18.17
C THR A 67 5.37 13.33 19.32
N ILE A 68 4.28 12.57 19.23
CA ILE A 68 3.26 12.54 20.29
C ILE A 68 3.75 11.76 21.52
N GLU A 69 4.48 10.66 21.32
CA GLU A 69 5.09 9.91 22.43
C GLU A 69 6.11 10.76 23.21
N GLU A 70 6.96 11.51 22.50
CA GLU A 70 7.89 12.48 23.10
C GLU A 70 7.15 13.61 23.82
N THR A 71 6.04 14.10 23.25
CA THR A 71 5.17 15.08 23.92
C THR A 71 4.57 14.50 25.19
N GLN A 72 4.08 13.26 25.16
CA GLN A 72 3.45 12.63 26.33
C GLN A 72 4.43 12.46 27.49
N GLN A 73 5.70 12.20 27.20
CA GLN A 73 6.74 12.05 28.23
C GLN A 73 7.12 13.39 28.86
N ASN A 74 7.28 14.44 28.06
CA ASN A 74 7.74 15.74 28.54
C ASN A 74 6.60 16.63 29.05
N LYS A 75 5.45 16.56 28.39
CA LYS A 75 4.30 17.47 28.55
C LYS A 75 2.98 16.74 28.28
N PRO A 76 2.56 15.82 29.16
CA PRO A 76 1.37 14.98 28.95
C PRO A 76 0.08 15.78 28.72
N LYS A 77 -0.03 16.97 29.32
CA LYS A 77 -1.17 17.88 29.14
C LYS A 77 -1.31 18.46 27.73
N GLU A 78 -0.22 18.51 26.96
CA GLU A 78 -0.17 19.08 25.61
C GLU A 78 -0.34 18.02 24.52
N ALA A 79 -0.35 16.72 24.86
CA ALA A 79 -0.40 15.64 23.87
C ALA A 79 -1.65 15.71 22.97
N LEU A 80 -2.83 15.96 23.56
CA LEU A 80 -4.09 16.11 22.82
C LEU A 80 -4.06 17.31 21.85
N GLN A 81 -3.49 18.42 22.32
CA GLN A 81 -3.32 19.63 21.51
C GLN A 81 -2.40 19.36 20.33
N ASN A 82 -1.26 18.71 20.57
CA ASN A 82 -0.28 18.38 19.54
C ASN A 82 -0.86 17.43 18.48
N ILE A 83 -1.68 16.45 18.87
CA ILE A 83 -2.41 15.61 17.91
C ILE A 83 -3.30 16.47 17.01
N SER A 84 -4.13 17.35 17.59
CA SER A 84 -5.05 18.22 16.85
C SER A 84 -4.32 19.18 15.91
N VAL A 85 -3.24 19.81 16.38
CA VAL A 85 -2.40 20.72 15.59
C VAL A 85 -1.74 19.99 14.41
N TYR A 86 -1.25 18.78 14.63
CA TYR A 86 -0.63 17.99 13.57
C TYR A 86 -1.65 17.61 12.48
N LEU A 87 -2.82 17.12 12.89
CA LEU A 87 -3.91 16.79 11.97
C LEU A 87 -4.36 18.03 11.16
N LYS A 88 -4.50 19.19 11.82
CA LYS A 88 -4.81 20.45 11.14
C LYS A 88 -3.75 20.86 10.12
N ARG A 89 -2.46 20.71 10.46
CA ARG A 89 -1.35 21.01 9.53
C ARG A 89 -1.43 20.14 8.27
N VAL A 90 -1.66 18.84 8.44
CA VAL A 90 -1.81 17.91 7.29
C VAL A 90 -3.07 18.24 6.49
N ALA A 91 -4.18 18.54 7.16
CA ALA A 91 -5.42 18.95 6.52
C ALA A 91 -5.23 20.20 5.65
N LEU A 92 -4.57 21.25 6.16
CA LEU A 92 -4.27 22.47 5.43
C LEU A 92 -3.41 22.22 4.19
N GLN A 93 -2.43 21.32 4.28
CA GLN A 93 -1.58 20.98 3.14
C GLN A 93 -2.33 20.18 2.06
N LYS A 94 -3.24 19.29 2.47
CA LYS A 94 -3.95 18.38 1.56
C LYS A 94 -5.22 18.97 0.96
N PHE A 95 -5.83 19.94 1.63
CA PHE A 95 -7.11 20.54 1.23
C PHE A 95 -7.01 22.08 1.23
N PRO A 96 -6.21 22.69 0.34
CA PRO A 96 -5.96 24.13 0.33
C PRO A 96 -7.21 24.98 0.05
N ASN A 97 -8.21 24.41 -0.64
CA ASN A 97 -9.44 25.10 -1.04
C ASN A 97 -10.56 25.04 0.02
N GLN A 98 -10.30 24.47 1.21
CA GLN A 98 -11.28 24.36 2.27
C GLN A 98 -10.91 25.28 3.44
N GLU A 99 -11.91 25.89 4.08
CA GLU A 99 -11.73 26.80 5.21
C GLU A 99 -11.38 26.06 6.52
N ILE A 100 -10.30 25.29 6.52
CA ILE A 100 -9.92 24.45 7.67
C ILE A 100 -9.48 25.30 8.86
N LYS A 101 -9.00 26.53 8.60
CA LYS A 101 -8.52 27.46 9.64
C LYS A 101 -9.63 27.87 10.62
N THR A 102 -10.88 27.91 10.16
CA THR A 102 -12.04 28.30 10.98
C THR A 102 -12.69 27.12 11.69
N LEU A 103 -12.28 25.88 11.38
CA LEU A 103 -12.86 24.69 11.98
C LEU A 103 -12.32 24.45 13.40
N HIS A 104 -13.22 24.47 14.38
CA HIS A 104 -12.95 24.17 15.79
C HIS A 104 -14.07 23.32 16.38
N GLY A 105 -13.84 22.68 17.53
CA GLY A 105 -14.88 21.94 18.23
C GLY A 105 -15.46 20.80 17.38
N GLU A 106 -16.78 20.72 17.37
CA GLU A 106 -17.54 19.71 16.61
C GLU A 106 -17.34 19.83 15.09
N GLN A 107 -17.24 21.05 14.56
CA GLN A 107 -17.03 21.26 13.12
C GLN A 107 -15.69 20.67 12.66
N TRP A 108 -14.69 20.69 13.55
CA TRP A 108 -13.41 20.04 13.28
C TRP A 108 -13.55 18.52 13.25
N LEU A 109 -14.29 17.90 14.17
CA LEU A 109 -14.55 16.46 14.17
C LEU A 109 -15.36 16.03 12.94
N GLU A 110 -16.36 16.81 12.54
CA GLU A 110 -17.17 16.57 11.34
C GLU A 110 -16.31 16.55 10.09
N PHE A 111 -15.40 17.50 9.96
CA PHE A 111 -14.45 17.51 8.86
C PHE A 111 -13.58 16.26 8.86
N LEU A 112 -13.05 15.85 10.02
CA LEU A 112 -12.22 14.65 10.13
C LEU A 112 -13.00 13.39 9.72
N ASP A 113 -14.22 13.24 10.23
CA ASP A 113 -15.11 12.12 9.90
C ASP A 113 -15.56 12.14 8.44
N SER A 114 -15.72 13.31 7.81
CA SER A 114 -16.06 13.43 6.38
C SER A 114 -15.05 12.78 5.44
N LYS A 115 -13.79 12.63 5.89
CA LYS A 115 -12.72 11.98 5.10
C LYS A 115 -12.57 10.50 5.42
N MET A 116 -13.32 9.99 6.39
CA MET A 116 -13.37 8.60 6.80
C MET A 116 -14.61 7.90 6.26
N LYS A 117 -14.56 6.57 6.15
CA LYS A 117 -15.76 5.78 5.76
C LYS A 117 -16.75 5.61 6.91
N LYS A 118 -16.29 5.77 8.15
CA LYS A 118 -17.05 5.63 9.38
C LYS A 118 -16.75 6.85 10.25
N GLN A 119 -17.75 7.26 11.02
CA GLN A 119 -17.59 8.32 12.01
C GLN A 119 -16.79 7.76 13.20
N ASN A 120 -15.47 7.82 13.12
CA ASN A 120 -14.59 7.28 14.16
C ASN A 120 -14.20 8.37 15.16
N PHE A 121 -14.18 9.64 14.75
CA PHE A 121 -13.83 10.75 15.64
C PHE A 121 -14.96 11.09 16.60
N LYS A 122 -16.22 11.14 16.12
CA LYS A 122 -17.36 11.40 17.01
C LYS A 122 -17.73 10.23 17.93
N ASN A 123 -17.56 8.99 17.48
CA ASN A 123 -18.05 7.80 18.20
C ASN A 123 -17.02 7.13 19.12
N THR A 124 -15.79 7.65 19.19
CA THR A 124 -14.73 7.11 20.06
C THR A 124 -14.22 8.21 20.99
N LYS A 125 -13.24 7.88 21.85
CA LYS A 125 -12.56 8.87 22.69
C LYS A 125 -11.82 9.96 21.90
N ALA A 126 -11.67 9.81 20.58
CA ALA A 126 -11.17 10.85 19.70
C ALA A 126 -12.05 12.11 19.65
N ASN A 127 -13.29 12.05 20.15
CA ASN A 127 -14.15 13.21 20.31
C ASN A 127 -13.55 14.28 21.23
N MET A 128 -12.62 13.89 22.12
CA MET A 128 -11.87 14.81 22.97
C MET A 128 -11.08 15.84 22.15
N LEU A 129 -10.75 15.55 20.89
CA LEU A 129 -10.09 16.49 19.98
C LEU A 129 -10.93 17.74 19.66
N ALA A 130 -12.26 17.71 19.85
CA ALA A 130 -13.08 18.92 19.76
C ALA A 130 -12.60 20.00 20.75
N ASN A 131 -12.17 19.58 21.93
CA ASN A 131 -11.70 20.46 23.00
C ASN A 131 -10.18 20.41 23.16
N SER A 132 -9.44 20.23 22.06
CA SER A 132 -7.98 20.05 22.06
C SER A 132 -7.18 21.22 22.66
N TYR A 133 -7.81 22.38 22.88
CA TYR A 133 -7.20 23.54 23.54
C TYR A 133 -7.17 23.43 25.07
N ARG A 134 -7.90 22.47 25.65
CA ARG A 134 -7.88 22.22 27.10
C ARG A 134 -6.70 21.32 27.42
N ALA A 135 -5.84 21.79 28.32
CA ALA A 135 -4.77 21.01 28.91
C ALA A 135 -5.38 19.89 29.78
N ILE A 136 -5.34 18.65 29.28
CA ILE A 136 -5.88 17.46 29.97
C ILE A 136 -4.81 16.38 29.95
N GLU A 137 -4.54 15.79 31.10
CA GLU A 137 -3.70 14.60 31.16
C GLU A 137 -4.52 13.39 30.70
N LEU A 138 -4.07 12.76 29.63
CA LEU A 138 -4.67 11.54 29.10
C LEU A 138 -3.96 10.32 29.69
N ASP A 139 -4.73 9.30 30.08
CA ASP A 139 -4.16 8.00 30.33
C ASP A 139 -3.55 7.42 29.03
N ARG A 140 -2.62 6.47 29.17
CA ARG A 140 -1.96 5.88 27.99
C ARG A 140 -2.93 5.13 27.08
N GLN A 141 -3.98 4.53 27.65
CA GLN A 141 -4.94 3.72 26.88
C GLN A 141 -5.79 4.59 25.95
N THR A 142 -6.35 5.67 26.49
CA THR A 142 -7.12 6.69 25.78
C THR A 142 -6.25 7.40 24.76
N LEU A 143 -5.01 7.77 25.11
CA LEU A 143 -4.07 8.35 24.15
C LEU A 143 -3.84 7.40 22.96
N ASN A 144 -3.61 6.11 23.22
CA ASN A 144 -3.40 5.12 22.16
C ASN A 144 -4.65 4.92 21.28
N GLU A 145 -5.84 4.97 21.87
CA GLU A 145 -7.11 4.90 21.13
C GLU A 145 -7.26 6.09 20.18
N ILE A 146 -7.01 7.31 20.68
CA ILE A 146 -7.04 8.54 19.88
C ILE A 146 -5.97 8.50 18.78
N LEU A 147 -4.75 8.09 19.11
CA LEU A 147 -3.66 7.92 18.15
C LEU A 147 -4.04 6.95 17.05
N THR A 148 -4.64 5.82 17.37
CA THR A 148 -5.07 4.83 16.38
C THR A 148 -6.04 5.43 15.36
N VAL A 149 -7.02 6.21 15.83
CA VAL A 149 -7.99 6.90 14.94
C VAL A 149 -7.30 7.98 14.10
N ALA A 150 -6.39 8.75 14.70
CA ALA A 150 -5.61 9.78 14.01
C ALA A 150 -4.68 9.18 12.93
N GLU A 151 -4.01 8.06 13.21
CA GLU A 151 -3.15 7.34 12.27
C GLU A 151 -3.96 6.80 11.08
N GLN A 152 -5.14 6.23 11.34
CA GLN A 152 -6.04 5.76 10.27
C GLN A 152 -6.44 6.91 9.34
N TRP A 153 -6.76 8.07 9.92
CA TRP A 153 -7.10 9.27 9.14
C TRP A 153 -5.90 9.76 8.30
N LEU A 154 -4.71 9.84 8.90
CA LEU A 154 -3.49 10.23 8.19
C LEU A 154 -3.21 9.30 7.00
N ARG A 155 -3.30 7.98 7.20
CA ARG A 155 -3.10 6.98 6.13
C ARG A 155 -4.11 7.11 4.98
N ARG A 156 -5.32 7.58 5.30
CA ARG A 156 -6.42 7.79 4.35
C ARG A 156 -6.22 9.05 3.51
N VAL A 157 -5.73 10.12 4.13
CA VAL A 157 -5.59 11.46 3.51
C VAL A 157 -4.23 11.64 2.81
N LEU A 158 -3.17 10.99 3.29
CA LEU A 158 -1.85 10.98 2.66
C LEU A 158 -1.85 10.24 1.32
#